data_AF-A0A7R9QWP4-F1
#
_entry.id   AF-A0A7R9QWP4-F1
#
_cell.length_a   1.000
_cell.length_b   1.000
_cell.length_c   1.000
_cell.angle_alpha   90.00
_cell.angle_beta   90.00
_cell.angle_gamma   90.00
#
_symmetry.space_group_name_H-M   'P 1'
#
loop_
_entity.id
_entity.type
_entity.pdbx_description
1 polymer ?
#
loop_
_entity_poly.entity_id
_entity_poly.type
_entity_poly.pdbx_seq_one_letter_code
_entity_poly.pdbx_strand_id
1 'polypeptide(L)'
;MPSDKLRHLEVDANQAFDQYREMYFEGGVSSVYLWDLDHGFAGVILIKKAGDGSKKIKGCWDSIHVVEVQVLLPSMTAFVTRDNCCPPLKEKSSGRNAHYKLTSTVMLWLQTNKDGSGTMNLGGSLTRQIEADNTVNETNPHIANIGRMVEDMENKIRNTLNEIYFGKTNSILNGLRSVHSLADQKSKDALRTDLAQALQKIKKTDLNN
;
A
#
# COMPACT_ATOMS: atom_id res chain seq x y z
N MET A 1 -7.68 -22.65 -14.91
CA MET A 1 -6.22 -22.72 -14.79
C MET A 1 -5.64 -21.58 -15.59
N PRO A 2 -4.61 -20.86 -15.10
CA PRO A 2 -3.97 -19.80 -15.86
C PRO A 2 -3.37 -20.35 -17.15
N SER A 3 -3.26 -19.50 -18.18
CA SER A 3 -2.53 -19.83 -19.41
C SER A 3 -1.07 -20.20 -19.11
N ASP A 4 -0.42 -21.02 -19.95
CA ASP A 4 0.96 -21.47 -19.71
C ASP A 4 1.93 -20.30 -19.52
N LYS A 5 1.73 -19.23 -20.30
CA LYS A 5 2.51 -17.99 -20.18
C LYS A 5 2.27 -17.29 -18.83
N LEU A 6 1.02 -17.20 -18.39
CA LEU A 6 0.68 -16.57 -17.12
C LEU A 6 1.14 -17.42 -15.93
N ARG A 7 1.11 -18.76 -16.06
CA ARG A 7 1.63 -19.68 -15.05
C ARG A 7 3.13 -19.52 -14.85
N HIS A 8 3.91 -19.29 -15.91
CA HIS A 8 5.34 -18.99 -15.78
C HIS A 8 5.56 -17.68 -15.01
N LEU A 9 4.80 -16.64 -15.36
CA LEU A 9 4.84 -15.35 -14.66
C LEU A 9 4.43 -15.48 -13.18
N GLU A 10 3.46 -16.34 -12.86
CA GLU A 10 3.01 -16.61 -11.50
C GLU A 10 4.10 -17.28 -10.66
N VAL A 11 4.85 -18.22 -11.24
CA VAL A 11 5.99 -18.86 -10.56
C VAL A 11 7.09 -17.84 -10.25
N ASP A 12 7.44 -17.00 -11.22
CA ASP A 12 8.43 -15.93 -11.04
C ASP A 12 7.96 -14.91 -10.00
N ALA A 13 6.67 -14.55 -10.02
CA ALA A 13 6.09 -13.63 -9.05
C ALA A 13 6.11 -14.20 -7.63
N ASN A 14 5.80 -15.50 -7.45
CA ASN A 14 5.91 -16.15 -6.15
C ASN A 14 7.35 -16.08 -5.61
N GLN A 15 8.36 -16.34 -6.45
CA GLN A 15 9.77 -16.23 -6.03
C GLN A 15 10.16 -14.80 -5.64
N ALA A 16 9.74 -13.80 -6.43
CA ALA A 16 10.01 -12.40 -6.14
C ALA A 16 9.34 -11.93 -4.84
N PHE A 17 8.07 -12.29 -4.63
CA PHE A 17 7.33 -11.90 -3.43
C PHE A 17 7.71 -12.72 -2.18
N ASP A 18 8.29 -13.90 -2.32
CA ASP A 18 8.91 -14.61 -1.20
C ASP A 18 10.19 -13.90 -0.72
N GLN A 19 11.02 -13.39 -1.63
CA GLN A 19 12.16 -12.55 -1.27
C GLN A 19 11.71 -11.23 -0.63
N TYR A 20 10.69 -10.57 -1.20
CA TYR A 20 10.08 -9.38 -0.60
C TYR A 20 9.61 -9.65 0.83
N ARG A 21 8.88 -10.76 1.05
CA ARG A 21 8.44 -11.20 2.37
C ARG A 21 9.62 -11.35 3.33
N GLU A 22 10.68 -12.04 2.92
CA GLU A 22 11.83 -12.28 3.78
C GLU A 22 12.51 -10.97 4.19
N MET A 23 12.73 -10.05 3.25
CA MET A 23 13.37 -8.75 3.52
C MET A 23 12.55 -7.85 4.45
N TYR A 24 11.21 -7.88 4.36
CA TYR A 24 10.35 -6.96 5.10
C TYR A 24 9.72 -7.56 6.37
N PHE A 25 9.53 -8.88 6.42
CA PHE A 25 8.81 -9.56 7.49
C PHE A 25 9.66 -10.58 8.26
N GLU A 26 10.86 -10.93 7.79
CA GLU A 26 11.79 -11.87 8.42
C GLU A 26 11.07 -13.17 8.86
N GLY A 27 10.27 -13.74 7.96
CA GLY A 27 9.41 -14.90 8.22
C GLY A 27 7.98 -14.75 7.71
N GLY A 28 7.08 -15.62 8.17
CA GLY A 28 5.71 -15.69 7.66
C GLY A 28 5.58 -16.52 6.37
N VAL A 29 4.45 -16.36 5.68
CA VAL A 29 4.13 -17.05 4.43
C VAL A 29 3.65 -16.04 3.40
N SER A 30 4.07 -16.17 2.14
CA SER A 30 3.52 -15.43 1.01
C SER A 30 3.02 -16.36 -0.07
N SER A 31 2.07 -15.88 -0.88
CA SER A 31 1.57 -16.61 -2.04
C SER A 31 1.06 -15.62 -3.07
N VAL A 32 1.32 -15.91 -4.35
CA VAL A 32 0.83 -15.14 -5.48
C VAL A 32 -0.02 -16.04 -6.37
N TYR A 33 -1.20 -15.56 -6.74
CA TYR A 33 -2.08 -16.24 -7.69
C TYR A 33 -2.47 -15.29 -8.81
N LEU A 34 -2.31 -15.72 -10.07
CA LEU A 34 -2.63 -14.94 -11.27
C LEU A 34 -3.75 -15.62 -12.08
N TRP A 35 -4.59 -14.82 -12.72
CA TRP A 35 -5.62 -15.30 -13.65
C TRP A 35 -5.77 -14.39 -14.87
N ASP A 36 -6.08 -15.00 -16.02
CA ASP A 36 -6.22 -14.30 -17.29
C ASP A 36 -7.48 -13.43 -17.32
N LEU A 37 -7.42 -12.32 -18.07
CA LEU A 37 -8.55 -11.45 -18.42
C LEU A 37 -8.61 -11.27 -19.94
N ASP A 38 -9.74 -10.82 -20.49
CA ASP A 38 -9.88 -10.58 -21.93
C ASP A 38 -8.82 -9.62 -22.49
N HIS A 39 -8.46 -8.61 -21.70
CA HIS A 39 -7.52 -7.56 -22.08
C HIS A 39 -6.37 -7.39 -21.07
N GLY A 40 -5.82 -8.51 -20.60
CA GLY A 40 -4.66 -8.52 -19.72
C GLY A 40 -4.70 -9.67 -18.72
N PHE A 41 -4.36 -9.39 -17.46
CA PHE A 41 -4.44 -10.37 -16.39
C PHE A 41 -4.68 -9.67 -15.06
N ALA A 42 -5.11 -10.42 -14.06
CA ALA A 42 -5.17 -9.95 -12.68
C ALA A 42 -4.45 -10.94 -11.76
N GLY A 43 -4.18 -10.48 -10.55
CA GLY A 43 -3.49 -11.28 -9.56
C GLY A 43 -3.79 -10.85 -8.15
N VAL A 44 -3.54 -11.76 -7.21
CA VAL A 44 -3.55 -11.49 -5.79
C VAL A 44 -2.21 -11.88 -5.17
N ILE A 45 -1.64 -10.96 -4.40
CA ILE A 45 -0.47 -11.20 -3.56
C ILE A 45 -0.96 -11.24 -2.11
N LEU A 46 -0.65 -12.35 -1.44
CA LEU A 46 -1.03 -12.61 -0.05
C LEU A 46 0.25 -12.70 0.78
N ILE A 47 0.29 -12.02 1.91
CA ILE A 47 1.35 -12.15 2.91
C ILE A 47 0.71 -12.32 4.28
N LYS A 48 1.12 -13.35 5.01
CA LYS A 48 0.69 -13.58 6.39
C LYS A 48 1.91 -13.70 7.30
N LYS A 49 2.01 -12.82 8.29
CA LYS A 49 3.01 -12.88 9.36
C LYS A 49 2.30 -12.98 10.71
N ALA A 50 2.40 -14.15 11.34
CA ALA A 50 2.08 -14.29 12.76
C ALA A 50 3.27 -13.80 13.59
N GLY A 51 2.98 -13.15 14.73
CA GLY A 51 3.99 -12.81 15.71
C GLY A 51 4.65 -14.05 16.31
N ASP A 52 5.87 -13.87 16.81
CA ASP A 52 6.72 -14.90 17.43
C ASP A 52 6.16 -15.52 18.72
N GLY A 53 4.97 -15.11 19.15
CA GLY A 53 4.23 -15.82 20.18
C GLY A 53 4.70 -15.55 21.60
N SER A 54 5.26 -14.37 21.89
CA SER A 54 5.41 -13.94 23.28
C SER A 54 4.06 -14.12 24.01
N LYS A 55 4.05 -14.80 25.17
CA LYS A 55 2.79 -15.10 25.88
C LYS A 55 1.97 -13.84 26.22
N LYS A 56 2.64 -12.69 26.29
CA LYS A 56 2.07 -11.41 26.69
C LYS A 56 1.65 -10.53 25.51
N ILE A 57 2.25 -10.67 24.32
CA ILE A 57 1.92 -9.88 23.14
C ILE A 57 1.82 -10.82 21.94
N LYS A 58 0.59 -10.96 21.43
CA LYS A 58 0.29 -11.67 20.20
C LYS A 58 -0.03 -10.66 19.12
N GLY A 59 0.41 -10.94 17.91
CA GLY A 59 0.15 -10.10 16.75
C GLY A 59 -0.04 -10.95 15.50
N CYS A 60 -0.82 -10.45 14.57
CA CYS A 60 -0.95 -11.01 13.22
C CYS A 60 -1.05 -9.87 12.22
N TRP A 61 -0.29 -10.01 11.14
CA TRP A 61 -0.33 -9.13 9.99
C TRP A 61 -0.77 -9.95 8.77
N ASP A 62 -1.78 -9.46 8.08
CA ASP A 62 -2.29 -10.06 6.85
C ASP A 62 -2.37 -8.97 5.77
N SER A 63 -1.61 -9.13 4.68
CA SER A 63 -1.67 -8.28 3.49
C SER A 63 -2.38 -9.00 2.36
N ILE A 64 -3.30 -8.30 1.71
CA ILE A 64 -4.01 -8.73 0.51
C ILE A 64 -3.88 -7.62 -0.54
N HIS A 65 -3.17 -7.90 -1.61
CA HIS A 65 -2.98 -6.97 -2.72
C HIS A 65 -3.61 -7.56 -3.96
N VAL A 66 -4.74 -7.01 -4.41
CA VAL A 66 -5.38 -7.38 -5.67
C VAL A 66 -4.92 -6.40 -6.73
N VAL A 67 -4.31 -6.89 -7.79
CA VAL A 67 -3.85 -6.09 -8.92
C VAL A 67 -4.57 -6.51 -10.20
N GLU A 68 -5.04 -5.53 -10.95
CA GLU A 68 -5.56 -5.69 -12.30
C GLU A 68 -4.58 -5.01 -13.27
N VAL A 69 -4.20 -5.71 -14.33
CA VAL A 69 -3.26 -5.23 -15.34
C VAL A 69 -3.95 -5.27 -16.70
N GLN A 70 -4.20 -4.09 -17.28
CA GLN A 70 -4.74 -3.96 -18.62
C GLN A 70 -3.62 -3.58 -19.59
N VAL A 71 -3.38 -4.41 -20.60
CA VAL A 71 -2.33 -4.13 -21.60
C VAL A 71 -2.93 -3.19 -22.65
N LEU A 72 -2.41 -1.96 -22.71
CA LEU A 72 -2.85 -0.99 -23.70
C LEU A 72 -2.26 -1.40 -25.06
N LEU A 73 -3.15 -1.76 -25.99
CA LEU A 73 -2.74 -1.94 -27.37
C LEU A 73 -2.24 -0.59 -27.90
N PRO A 74 -1.06 -0.55 -28.57
CA PRO A 74 -0.66 0.67 -29.27
C PRO A 74 -1.77 0.99 -30.27
N SER A 75 -2.30 2.22 -30.22
CA SER A 75 -3.32 2.65 -31.18
C SER A 75 -2.79 2.36 -32.58
N MET A 76 -3.59 1.65 -33.39
CA MET A 76 -3.40 1.54 -34.84
C MET A 76 -3.56 2.94 -35.47
N THR A 77 -2.60 3.81 -35.25
CA THR A 77 -2.31 4.99 -36.07
C THR A 77 -0.99 4.75 -36.78
N ALA A 78 -0.79 3.53 -37.28
CA ALA A 78 0.18 3.28 -38.34
C ALA A 78 -0.44 3.82 -39.62
N PHE A 79 -0.08 5.06 -39.92
CA PHE A 79 -0.23 5.75 -41.18
C PHE A 79 -0.15 4.78 -42.37
N VAL A 80 -1.26 4.62 -43.10
CA VAL A 80 -1.27 3.96 -44.41
C VAL A 80 -0.60 4.90 -45.39
N THR A 81 0.73 4.89 -45.45
CA THR A 81 1.42 5.28 -46.68
C THR A 81 1.36 4.09 -47.63
N ARG A 82 0.57 4.25 -48.69
CA ARG A 82 0.78 3.54 -49.96
C ARG A 82 2.26 3.70 -50.32
N ASP A 83 3.04 2.64 -50.14
CA ASP A 83 4.14 2.23 -51.02
C ASP A 83 4.71 0.89 -50.51
N ASN A 84 4.56 -0.14 -51.35
CA ASN A 84 4.93 -1.54 -51.09
C ASN A 84 6.45 -1.79 -51.11
N CYS A 85 7.22 -1.06 -50.32
CA CYS A 85 8.66 -1.28 -50.18
C CYS A 85 9.13 -1.07 -48.73
N CYS A 86 8.73 -1.97 -47.83
CA CYS A 86 9.51 -2.19 -46.61
C CYS A 86 9.56 -3.70 -46.30
N PRO A 87 10.75 -4.27 -46.06
CA PRO A 87 10.87 -5.65 -45.57
C PRO A 87 10.19 -5.78 -44.20
N PRO A 88 9.80 -7.00 -43.77
CA PRO A 88 9.23 -7.20 -42.44
C PRO A 88 10.28 -6.77 -41.40
N LEU A 89 10.08 -5.58 -40.84
CA LEU A 89 10.84 -5.10 -39.70
C LEU A 89 10.57 -6.09 -38.57
N LYS A 90 11.64 -6.78 -38.12
CA LYS A 90 11.67 -7.46 -36.83
C LYS A 90 10.93 -6.58 -35.83
N GLU A 91 9.90 -7.12 -35.17
CA GLU A 91 9.18 -6.47 -34.09
C GLU A 91 10.20 -5.98 -33.06
N LYS A 92 10.67 -4.74 -33.21
CA LYS A 92 11.32 -4.03 -32.13
C LYS A 92 10.27 -3.97 -31.03
N SER A 93 10.68 -4.37 -29.83
CA SER A 93 9.94 -4.30 -28.58
C SER A 93 9.35 -2.89 -28.37
N SER A 94 8.24 -2.59 -29.04
CA SER A 94 7.49 -1.36 -28.84
C SER A 94 6.97 -1.46 -27.40
N GLY A 95 7.47 -0.58 -26.53
CA GLY A 95 7.11 -0.58 -25.12
C GLY A 95 5.60 -0.60 -24.99
N ARG A 96 5.05 -1.71 -24.52
CA ARG A 96 3.61 -1.82 -24.27
C ARG A 96 3.35 -1.07 -22.98
N ASN A 97 2.52 -0.04 -23.04
CA ASN A 97 2.02 0.55 -21.81
C ASN A 97 1.00 -0.41 -21.20
N ALA A 98 1.00 -0.49 -19.88
CA ALA A 98 -0.02 -1.21 -19.15
C ALA A 98 -0.59 -0.31 -18.07
N HIS A 99 -1.91 -0.34 -17.94
CA HIS A 99 -2.64 0.30 -16.86
C HIS A 99 -2.74 -0.69 -15.69
N TYR A 100 -2.30 -0.26 -14.52
CA TYR A 100 -2.29 -1.06 -13.31
C TYR A 100 -3.27 -0.46 -12.32
N LYS A 101 -4.14 -1.29 -11.77
CA LYS A 101 -5.05 -0.93 -10.68
C LYS A 101 -4.79 -1.85 -9.50
N LEU A 102 -4.26 -1.28 -8.42
CA LEU A 102 -3.90 -2.00 -7.20
C LEU A 102 -4.85 -1.62 -6.07
N THR A 103 -5.58 -2.60 -5.56
CA THR A 103 -6.38 -2.51 -4.33
C THR A 103 -5.71 -3.32 -3.23
N SER A 104 -5.18 -2.62 -2.23
CA SER A 104 -4.45 -3.22 -1.11
C SER A 104 -5.25 -3.12 0.17
N THR A 105 -5.42 -4.25 0.86
CA THR A 105 -6.01 -4.32 2.21
C THR A 105 -5.00 -4.94 3.15
N VAL A 106 -4.73 -4.25 4.25
CA VAL A 106 -3.92 -4.79 5.34
C VAL A 106 -4.80 -4.93 6.57
N MET A 107 -4.77 -6.11 7.19
CA MET A 107 -5.37 -6.39 8.48
C MET A 107 -4.26 -6.50 9.51
N LEU A 108 -4.44 -5.79 10.61
CA LEU A 108 -3.58 -5.89 11.78
C LEU A 108 -4.43 -6.31 12.96
N TRP A 109 -3.96 -7.31 13.68
CA TRP A 109 -4.53 -7.72 14.95
C TRP A 109 -3.43 -7.81 15.98
N LEU A 110 -3.64 -7.18 17.14
CA LEU A 110 -2.73 -7.13 18.26
C LEU A 110 -3.51 -7.44 19.53
N GLN A 111 -2.97 -8.32 20.35
CA GLN A 111 -3.48 -8.61 21.68
C GLN A 111 -2.31 -8.52 22.67
N THR A 112 -2.45 -7.66 23.66
CA THR A 112 -1.51 -7.58 24.79
C THR A 112 -2.23 -7.97 26.08
N ASN A 113 -1.57 -8.75 26.91
CA ASN A 113 -2.02 -9.08 28.26
C ASN A 113 -0.88 -8.78 29.24
N LYS A 114 -1.02 -7.68 29.99
CA LYS A 114 -0.05 -7.23 30.99
C LYS A 114 -0.79 -6.86 32.27
N ASP A 115 -0.16 -7.13 33.40
CA ASP A 115 -0.77 -6.99 34.73
C ASP A 115 -1.24 -5.55 35.04
N GLY A 116 -0.58 -4.53 34.47
CA GLY A 116 -0.95 -3.12 34.66
C GLY A 116 -2.01 -2.56 33.70
N SER A 117 -2.08 -3.08 32.47
CA SER A 117 -3.05 -2.61 31.45
C SER A 117 -4.26 -3.53 31.30
N GLY A 118 -4.24 -4.70 31.93
CA GLY A 118 -5.16 -5.79 31.63
C GLY A 118 -4.95 -6.33 30.21
N THR A 119 -6.01 -6.98 29.69
CA THR A 119 -6.05 -7.45 28.30
C THR A 119 -6.53 -6.32 27.39
N MET A 120 -5.71 -5.95 26.41
CA MET A 120 -6.07 -5.00 25.35
C MET A 120 -6.01 -5.71 24.01
N ASN A 121 -7.12 -5.67 23.28
CA ASN A 121 -7.25 -6.17 21.92
C ASN A 121 -7.40 -4.97 21.00
N LEU A 122 -6.55 -4.91 19.97
CA LEU A 122 -6.56 -3.85 19.00
C LEU A 122 -6.46 -4.48 17.62
N GLY A 123 -7.48 -4.32 16.80
CA GLY A 123 -7.50 -4.89 15.48
C GLY A 123 -8.42 -4.15 14.53
N GLY A 124 -8.26 -4.43 13.25
CA GLY A 124 -8.93 -3.73 12.19
C GLY A 124 -8.18 -3.85 10.87
N SER A 125 -8.72 -3.19 9.86
CA SER A 125 -8.21 -3.23 8.51
C SER A 125 -8.12 -1.84 7.89
N LEU A 126 -7.19 -1.65 6.97
CA LEU A 126 -7.14 -0.48 6.11
C LEU A 126 -7.06 -0.92 4.65
N THR A 127 -7.96 -0.40 3.84
CA THR A 127 -7.99 -0.64 2.39
C THR A 127 -7.69 0.66 1.65
N ARG A 128 -6.83 0.57 0.63
CA ARG A 128 -6.51 1.68 -0.28
C ARG A 128 -6.43 1.18 -1.72
N GLN A 129 -6.73 2.07 -2.66
CA GLN A 129 -6.63 1.80 -4.09
C GLN A 129 -5.71 2.84 -4.74
N ILE A 130 -4.92 2.40 -5.71
CA ILE A 130 -4.10 3.25 -6.56
C ILE A 130 -4.15 2.74 -8.00
N GLU A 131 -4.11 3.66 -8.95
CA GLU A 131 -4.03 3.38 -10.38
C GLU A 131 -2.79 4.06 -10.95
N ALA A 132 -2.09 3.39 -11.87
CA ALA A 132 -0.89 3.92 -12.49
C ALA A 132 -0.67 3.32 -13.89
N ASP A 133 -0.22 4.13 -14.84
CA ASP A 133 0.22 3.68 -16.16
C ASP A 133 1.74 3.54 -16.16
N ASN A 134 2.24 2.34 -16.46
CA ASN A 134 3.67 2.10 -16.56
C ASN A 134 4.04 1.43 -17.89
N THR A 135 5.20 1.81 -18.41
CA THR A 135 5.80 1.15 -19.58
C THR A 135 6.29 -0.25 -19.20
N VAL A 136 6.16 -1.19 -20.13
CA VAL A 136 6.64 -2.57 -19.97
C VAL A 136 7.74 -2.82 -20.98
N ASN A 137 8.94 -3.10 -20.49
CA ASN A 137 10.12 -3.44 -21.29
C ASN A 137 10.98 -4.47 -20.54
N GLU A 138 12.08 -4.91 -21.15
CA GLU A 138 12.97 -5.93 -20.54
C GLU A 138 13.56 -5.48 -19.20
N THR A 139 13.77 -4.16 -19.02
CA THR A 139 14.28 -3.59 -17.76
C THR A 139 13.19 -3.41 -16.70
N ASN A 140 11.93 -3.24 -17.11
CA ASN A 140 10.77 -3.01 -16.26
C ASN A 140 9.68 -4.03 -16.60
N PRO A 141 9.87 -5.30 -16.20
CA PRO A 141 8.84 -6.32 -16.38
C PRO A 141 7.63 -6.05 -15.49
N HIS A 142 6.49 -6.69 -15.79
CA HIS A 142 5.26 -6.53 -15.01
C HIS A 142 5.46 -6.76 -13.51
N ILE A 143 6.22 -7.79 -13.13
CA ILE A 143 6.51 -8.10 -11.72
C ILE A 143 7.22 -6.94 -11.03
N ALA A 144 8.17 -6.27 -11.69
CA ALA A 144 8.89 -5.13 -11.12
C ALA A 144 7.99 -3.89 -10.97
N ASN A 145 7.05 -3.67 -11.90
CA ASN A 145 6.07 -2.60 -11.79
C ASN A 145 5.08 -2.86 -10.65
N ILE A 146 4.54 -4.09 -10.56
CA ILE A 146 3.63 -4.52 -9.50
C ILE A 146 4.34 -4.45 -8.14
N GLY A 147 5.56 -4.96 -8.04
CA GLY A 147 6.36 -4.97 -6.82
C GLY A 147 6.57 -3.57 -6.23
N ARG A 148 6.95 -2.60 -7.06
CA ARG A 148 7.07 -1.18 -6.64
C ARG A 148 5.75 -0.61 -6.13
N MET A 149 4.65 -0.87 -6.83
CA MET A 149 3.33 -0.39 -6.41
C MET A 149 2.89 -1.00 -5.07
N VAL A 150 3.14 -2.30 -4.88
CA VAL A 150 2.84 -3.02 -3.62
C VAL A 150 3.69 -2.48 -2.49
N GLU A 151 5.00 -2.32 -2.69
CA GLU A 151 5.94 -1.79 -1.70
C GLU A 151 5.56 -0.38 -1.23
N ASP A 152 5.33 0.53 -2.17
CA ASP A 152 4.91 1.90 -1.86
C ASP A 152 3.58 1.93 -1.10
N MET A 153 2.62 1.08 -1.50
CA MET A 153 1.31 1.03 -0.87
C MET A 153 1.37 0.43 0.54
N GLU A 154 2.13 -0.65 0.73
CA GLU A 154 2.37 -1.24 2.06
C GLU A 154 3.02 -0.24 3.00
N ASN A 155 4.05 0.48 2.55
CA ASN A 155 4.73 1.48 3.37
C ASN A 155 3.77 2.60 3.80
N LYS A 156 2.94 3.09 2.87
CA LYS A 156 1.90 4.10 3.18
C LYS A 156 0.86 3.57 4.17
N ILE A 157 0.41 2.32 4.00
CA ILE A 157 -0.58 1.70 4.89
C ILE A 157 0.02 1.46 6.28
N ARG A 158 1.27 0.99 6.37
CA ARG A 158 2.00 0.77 7.63
C ARG A 158 2.12 2.05 8.45
N ASN A 159 2.49 3.16 7.82
CA ASN A 159 2.54 4.48 8.48
C ASN A 159 1.16 4.92 8.98
N THR A 160 0.13 4.74 8.16
CA THR A 160 -1.25 5.11 8.52
C THR A 160 -1.79 4.25 9.66
N LEU A 161 -1.53 2.95 9.66
CA LEU A 161 -1.93 2.04 10.73
C LEU A 161 -1.25 2.44 12.05
N ASN A 162 0.02 2.80 12.04
CA ASN A 162 0.73 3.27 13.23
C ASN A 162 0.04 4.51 13.85
N GLU A 163 -0.28 5.51 13.03
CA GLU A 163 -0.98 6.72 13.48
C GLU A 163 -2.38 6.43 14.05
N ILE A 164 -3.16 5.55 13.39
CA ILE A 164 -4.52 5.23 13.84
C ILE A 164 -4.48 4.38 15.12
N TYR A 165 -3.66 3.33 15.15
CA TYR A 165 -3.65 2.33 16.21
C TYR A 165 -3.07 2.84 17.52
N PHE A 166 -2.04 3.70 17.47
CA PHE A 166 -1.37 4.19 18.68
C PHE A 166 -1.60 5.68 18.95
N GLY A 167 -1.93 6.47 17.92
CA GLY A 167 -2.26 7.88 18.07
C GLY A 167 -3.74 8.10 18.37
N LYS A 168 -4.62 7.69 17.45
CA LYS A 168 -6.05 8.05 17.51
C LYS A 168 -6.80 7.34 18.64
N THR A 169 -6.55 6.05 18.84
CA THR A 169 -7.14 5.27 19.95
C THR A 169 -6.75 5.83 21.31
N ASN A 170 -5.47 6.19 21.49
CA ASN A 170 -4.95 6.77 22.73
C ASN A 170 -5.57 8.16 22.99
N SER A 171 -5.71 8.98 21.95
CA SER A 171 -6.40 10.27 22.04
C SER A 171 -7.87 10.12 22.49
N ILE A 172 -8.60 9.16 21.92
CA ILE A 172 -9.98 8.86 22.32
C ILE A 172 -10.04 8.38 23.78
N LEU A 173 -9.14 7.47 24.18
CA LEU A 173 -9.09 6.93 25.54
C LEU A 173 -8.81 8.02 26.58
N ASN A 174 -7.85 8.91 26.30
CA ASN A 174 -7.54 10.05 27.16
C ASN A 174 -8.66 11.10 27.17
N GLY A 175 -9.44 11.22 26.09
CA GLY A 175 -10.63 12.06 26.04
C GLY A 175 -11.76 11.56 26.95
N LEU A 176 -11.92 10.23 27.08
CA LEU A 176 -12.92 9.62 27.96
C LEU A 176 -12.51 9.65 29.43
N ARG A 177 -11.21 9.48 29.72
CA ARG A 177 -10.67 9.49 31.08
C ARG A 177 -9.36 10.26 31.11
N SER A 178 -9.44 11.56 31.34
CA SER A 178 -8.27 12.40 31.50
C SER A 178 -7.64 12.18 32.88
N VAL A 179 -6.34 11.95 32.90
CA VAL A 179 -5.53 11.92 34.14
C VAL A 179 -5.24 13.34 34.61
N HIS A 180 -5.38 14.33 33.73
CA HIS A 180 -5.18 15.74 34.04
C HIS A 180 -6.44 16.34 34.64
N SER A 181 -6.27 17.32 35.53
CA SER A 181 -7.41 18.05 36.07
C SER A 181 -8.11 18.82 34.95
N LEU A 182 -9.43 18.95 35.04
CA LEU A 182 -10.23 19.78 34.12
C LEU A 182 -9.74 21.24 34.10
N ALA A 183 -9.14 21.71 35.19
CA ALA A 183 -8.57 23.05 35.28
C ALA A 183 -7.32 23.21 34.39
N ASP A 184 -6.40 22.24 34.43
CA ASP A 184 -5.20 22.24 33.58
C ASP A 184 -5.56 22.15 32.10
N GLN A 185 -6.60 21.38 31.79
CA GLN A 185 -7.10 21.20 30.43
C GLN A 185 -7.69 22.51 29.88
N LYS A 186 -8.51 23.20 30.68
CA LYS A 186 -9.02 24.55 30.36
C LYS A 186 -7.90 25.57 30.16
N SER A 187 -6.89 25.58 31.03
CA SER A 187 -5.74 26.49 30.90
C SER A 187 -4.94 26.24 29.62
N LYS A 188 -4.74 24.98 29.23
CA LYS A 188 -4.06 24.62 27.98
C LYS A 188 -4.86 25.00 26.74
N ASP A 189 -6.18 24.85 26.76
CA ASP A 189 -7.04 25.24 25.64
C ASP A 189 -7.13 26.76 25.49
N ALA A 190 -7.17 27.50 26.61
CA ALA A 190 -7.07 28.96 26.61
C ALA A 190 -5.73 29.41 25.99
N LEU A 191 -4.62 28.80 26.44
CA LEU A 191 -3.29 29.11 25.91
C LEU A 191 -3.18 28.80 24.40
N ARG A 192 -3.73 27.68 23.94
CA ARG A 192 -3.78 27.34 22.51
C ARG A 192 -4.54 28.37 21.68
N THR A 193 -5.66 28.85 22.22
CA THR A 193 -6.50 29.86 21.55
C THR A 193 -5.75 31.19 21.44
N ASP A 194 -5.10 31.62 22.51
CA ASP A 194 -4.27 32.83 22.52
C ASP A 194 -3.10 32.73 21.51
N LEU A 195 -2.42 31.59 21.47
CA LEU A 195 -1.32 31.34 20.54
C LEU A 195 -1.78 31.36 19.09
N ALA A 196 -2.93 30.74 18.79
CA ALA A 196 -3.52 30.76 17.45
C ALA A 196 -3.87 32.19 17.01
N GLN A 197 -4.43 33.01 17.92
CA GLN A 197 -4.72 34.41 17.66
C GLN A 197 -3.44 35.24 17.45
N ALA A 198 -2.39 34.99 18.24
CA ALA A 198 -1.10 35.66 18.08
C ALA A 198 -0.46 35.36 16.73
N LEU A 199 -0.48 34.09 16.29
CA LEU A 199 0.03 33.68 14.99
C LEU A 199 -0.75 34.30 13.82
N GLN A 200 -2.08 34.43 13.95
CA GLN A 200 -2.90 35.12 12.95
C GLN A 200 -2.58 36.62 12.86
N LYS A 201 -2.28 37.28 13.99
CA LYS A 201 -1.85 38.67 14.02
C LYS A 201 -0.50 38.86 13.33
N ILE A 202 0.48 37.99 13.59
CA ILE A 202 1.80 38.02 12.95
C ILE A 202 1.66 37.91 11.42
N LYS A 203 0.90 36.91 10.94
CA LYS A 203 0.64 36.75 9.50
C LYS A 203 0.02 37.98 8.83
N LYS A 204 -0.85 38.72 9.53
CA LYS A 204 -1.47 39.94 8.99
C LYS A 204 -0.50 41.12 8.92
N THR A 205 0.43 41.21 9.87
CA THR A 205 1.46 42.26 9.87
C THR A 205 2.46 42.06 8.73
N ASP A 206 2.82 40.80 8.43
CA ASP A 206 3.75 40.45 7.33
C ASP A 206 3.14 40.63 5.93
N LEU A 207 1.81 40.72 5.80
CA LEU A 207 1.09 40.95 4.53
C LEU A 207 0.85 42.43 4.22
N ASN A 208 1.07 43.31 5.20
CA ASN A 208 0.82 44.75 5.10
C ASN A 208 2.11 45.59 5.03
N ASN A 209 3.28 44.92 4.94
CA ASN A 209 4.60 45.49 4.66
C ASN A 209 5.11 44.95 3.33
#